data_AF-A0A2P6SH98-F1
#
_entry.id   AF-A0A2P6SH98-F1
#
_cell.length_a   1.000
_cell.length_b   1.000
_cell.length_c   1.000
_cell.angle_alpha   90.00
_cell.angle_beta   90.00
_cell.angle_gamma   90.00
#
_symmetry.space_group_name_H-M   'P 1'
#
loop_
_entity.id
_entity.type
_entity.pdbx_description
1 polymer ?
#
loop_
_entity_poly.entity_id
_entity_poly.type
_entity_poly.pdbx_seq_one_letter_code
_entity_poly.pdbx_strand_id
1 'polypeptide(L)'
;MQQREYVRLLQKRQALPHLQVLTTCVTKATLTLNSFQKGGDGGGASECDGRYHSDSTPVVALSTGWFNNSKRCLYYITIHANGRSVKAKVVDEC
;
A
#
# COMPACT_ATOMS: atom_id res chain seq x y z
N MET A 1 -17.84 16.00 -9.55
CA MET A 1 -18.44 14.65 -9.38
C MET A 1 -17.30 13.72 -9.02
N GLN A 2 -17.40 13.12 -7.82
CA GLN A 2 -16.47 12.27 -7.07
C GLN A 2 -15.44 11.48 -7.91
N GLN A 3 -14.22 11.24 -7.39
CA GLN A 3 -13.32 10.06 -7.62
C GLN A 3 -11.83 10.50 -7.53
N ARG A 4 -10.87 9.82 -6.91
CA ARG A 4 -10.71 8.48 -6.31
C ARG A 4 -9.52 8.58 -5.34
N GLU A 5 -9.66 8.05 -4.13
CA GLU A 5 -8.61 8.04 -3.11
C GLU A 5 -7.67 6.85 -3.38
N TYR A 6 -6.40 7.11 -3.71
CA TYR A 6 -5.32 6.11 -3.85
C TYR A 6 -4.22 6.34 -2.80
N VAL A 7 -3.58 5.25 -2.37
CA VAL A 7 -3.31 5.00 -0.95
C VAL A 7 -1.90 4.37 -0.76
N ARG A 8 -0.84 5.16 -0.54
CA ARG A 8 0.58 4.78 -0.26
C ARG A 8 0.84 4.74 1.25
N LEU A 9 1.19 3.59 1.81
CA LEU A 9 1.36 3.42 3.26
C LEU A 9 2.82 3.72 3.72
N LEU A 10 3.12 4.92 4.21
CA LEU A 10 4.36 5.25 4.92
C LEU A 10 4.26 4.87 6.41
N GLN A 11 5.27 4.20 6.97
CA GLN A 11 5.27 3.81 8.39
C GLN A 11 5.30 5.03 9.33
N LYS A 12 4.43 5.04 10.36
CA LYS A 12 4.77 5.65 11.65
C LYS A 12 5.00 4.53 12.66
N ARG A 13 6.22 4.43 13.18
CA ARG A 13 6.53 3.57 14.33
C ARG A 13 5.75 4.10 15.52
N GLN A 14 4.77 3.34 16.01
CA GLN A 14 4.30 3.49 17.39
C GLN A 14 4.75 2.23 18.14
N ALA A 15 5.85 2.35 18.88
CA ALA A 15 6.06 1.49 20.03
C ALA A 15 5.02 1.91 21.10
N LEU A 16 4.48 0.95 21.86
CA LEU A 16 4.10 1.06 23.27
C LEU A 16 3.57 -0.33 23.73
N PRO A 17 3.60 -0.62 25.05
CA PRO A 17 4.06 -1.89 25.58
C PRO A 17 2.93 -2.75 26.16
N HIS A 18 3.28 -4.02 26.36
CA HIS A 18 2.73 -4.98 27.31
C HIS A 18 1.19 -5.19 27.34
N LEU A 19 0.83 -6.37 26.85
CA LEU A 19 -0.26 -7.26 27.27
C LEU A 19 -1.60 -7.24 26.50
N GLN A 20 -1.70 -8.27 25.65
CA GLN A 20 -2.84 -9.13 25.28
C GLN A 20 -4.17 -8.50 24.83
N VAL A 21 -4.41 -8.52 23.51
CA VAL A 21 -5.67 -8.98 22.90
C VAL A 21 -5.33 -9.59 21.54
N LEU A 22 -5.97 -10.70 21.14
CA LEU A 22 -6.05 -11.17 19.76
C LEU A 22 -6.72 -10.09 18.89
N THR A 23 -5.99 -9.02 18.67
CA THR A 23 -6.35 -7.94 17.76
C THR A 23 -5.98 -8.50 16.40
N THR A 24 -6.91 -8.55 15.45
CA THR A 24 -6.50 -8.60 14.05
C THR A 24 -5.55 -7.42 13.87
N CYS A 25 -4.25 -7.68 13.76
CA CYS A 25 -3.22 -6.65 13.91
C CYS A 25 -3.40 -5.57 12.84
N VAL A 26 -4.14 -4.51 13.16
CA VAL A 26 -4.33 -3.36 12.28
C VAL A 26 -3.03 -2.57 12.32
N THR A 27 -2.30 -2.63 11.22
CA THR A 27 -1.03 -1.94 11.10
C THR A 27 -1.29 -0.48 10.73
N LYS A 28 -0.91 0.45 11.61
CA LYS A 28 -1.03 1.89 11.33
C LYS A 28 0.00 2.32 10.29
N ALA A 29 -0.45 3.13 9.35
CA ALA A 29 0.38 3.73 8.31
C ALA A 29 -0.13 5.13 7.95
N THR A 30 0.72 5.91 7.31
CA THR A 30 0.44 7.21 6.71
C THR A 30 0.13 7.00 5.26
N LEU A 31 -0.86 7.71 4.75
CA LEU A 31 -1.32 7.53 3.38
C LEU A 31 -0.89 8.63 2.44
N THR A 32 -0.39 8.27 1.26
CA THR A 32 0.16 9.20 0.26
C THR A 32 -0.30 8.79 -1.15
N LEU A 33 -0.18 9.66 -2.16
CA LEU A 33 -0.66 9.39 -3.51
C LEU A 33 0.50 9.12 -4.46
N ASN A 34 0.33 8.18 -5.40
CA ASN A 34 1.31 7.84 -6.43
C ASN A 34 0.61 7.34 -7.70
N SER A 35 1.07 7.74 -8.88
CA SER A 35 0.70 7.13 -10.17
C SER A 35 1.68 6.04 -10.59
N PHE A 36 1.15 4.85 -10.88
CA PHE A 36 1.90 3.69 -11.40
C PHE A 36 1.81 3.57 -12.93
N GLN A 37 1.27 4.59 -13.59
CA GLN A 37 1.19 4.62 -15.05
C GLN A 37 2.55 4.90 -15.68
N LYS A 38 2.67 4.57 -16.96
CA LYS A 38 3.85 4.93 -17.74
C LYS A 38 3.95 6.45 -17.83
N GLY A 39 5.07 7.01 -17.37
CA GLY A 39 5.29 8.45 -17.29
C GLY A 39 4.61 9.13 -16.09
N GLY A 40 4.06 8.37 -15.15
CA GLY A 40 3.58 8.86 -13.86
C GLY A 40 4.71 8.98 -12.82
N ASP A 41 4.32 9.07 -11.55
CA ASP A 41 5.23 9.34 -10.43
C ASP A 41 6.21 8.18 -10.14
N GLY A 42 5.81 6.93 -10.43
CA GLY A 42 6.57 5.72 -10.10
C GLY A 42 7.89 5.54 -10.85
N GLY A 43 8.19 6.40 -11.83
CA GLY A 43 9.41 6.35 -12.65
C GLY A 43 9.46 5.14 -13.59
N GLY A 44 9.67 3.95 -13.03
CA GLY A 44 9.78 2.67 -13.73
C GLY A 44 8.51 1.80 -13.65
N ALA A 45 8.58 0.62 -14.27
CA ALA A 45 7.57 -0.41 -14.10
C ALA A 45 7.72 -1.06 -12.71
N SER A 46 6.63 -1.53 -12.12
CA SER A 46 6.60 -1.96 -10.71
C SER A 46 7.38 -3.25 -10.45
N GLU A 47 8.07 -3.32 -9.31
CA GLU A 47 9.01 -4.39 -8.94
C GLU A 47 8.40 -5.80 -8.98
N CYS A 48 7.14 -5.96 -8.56
CA CYS A 48 6.55 -7.29 -8.43
C CYS A 48 6.23 -7.98 -9.76
N ASP A 49 5.97 -7.21 -10.83
CA ASP A 49 5.50 -7.78 -12.10
C ASP A 49 6.07 -7.13 -13.37
N GLY A 50 6.93 -6.13 -13.23
CA GLY A 50 7.56 -5.43 -14.35
C GLY A 50 6.55 -4.68 -15.22
N ARG A 51 5.41 -4.27 -14.66
CA ARG A 51 4.34 -3.57 -15.41
C ARG A 51 4.03 -2.21 -14.83
N TYR A 52 3.55 -1.33 -15.70
CA TYR A 52 2.82 -0.13 -15.31
C TYR A 52 1.36 -0.50 -15.05
N HIS A 53 0.74 0.18 -14.09
CA HIS A 53 -0.65 -0.04 -13.69
C HIS A 53 -1.45 1.24 -13.92
N SER A 54 -2.65 1.11 -14.49
CA SER A 54 -3.56 2.24 -14.65
C SER A 54 -3.91 2.84 -13.29
N ASP A 55 -4.01 4.17 -13.20
CA ASP A 55 -4.52 4.85 -12.01
C ASP A 55 -5.91 4.36 -11.60
N SER A 56 -6.70 3.78 -12.52
CA SER A 56 -7.98 3.18 -12.18
C SER A 56 -7.88 1.85 -11.40
N THR A 57 -6.72 1.21 -11.40
CA THR A 57 -6.49 -0.10 -10.77
C THR A 57 -6.04 0.08 -9.32
N PRO A 58 -6.71 -0.55 -8.34
CA PRO A 58 -6.32 -0.43 -6.93
C PRO A 58 -5.04 -1.22 -6.65
N VAL A 59 -3.90 -0.55 -6.78
CA VAL A 59 -2.57 -1.08 -6.50
C VAL A 59 -1.82 -0.20 -5.50
N VAL A 60 -0.83 -0.78 -4.82
CA VAL A 60 -0.02 -0.07 -3.81
C VAL A 60 1.44 -0.49 -3.83
N ALA A 61 2.29 0.45 -3.43
CA ALA A 61 3.66 0.19 -3.01
C ALA A 61 3.73 0.11 -1.47
N LEU A 62 4.58 -0.77 -0.96
CA LEU A 62 4.87 -0.87 0.47
C LEU A 62 6.29 -0.40 0.76
N SER A 63 6.52 0.25 1.91
CA SER A 63 7.90 0.53 2.34
C SER A 63 8.71 -0.76 2.45
N THR A 64 10.02 -0.70 2.21
CA THR A 64 10.96 -1.84 2.24
C THR A 64 10.68 -2.88 3.32
N GLY A 65 10.50 -2.45 4.57
CA GLY A 65 10.25 -3.34 5.69
C GLY A 65 8.94 -4.13 5.61
N TRP A 66 7.89 -3.55 5.02
CA TRP A 66 6.62 -4.23 4.79
C TRP A 66 6.58 -4.99 3.47
N PHE A 67 7.24 -4.47 2.43
CA PHE A 67 7.45 -5.17 1.17
C PHE A 67 8.13 -6.51 1.39
N ASN A 68 9.07 -6.56 2.34
CA ASN A 68 9.67 -7.78 2.90
C ASN A 68 10.33 -8.61 1.80
N ASN A 69 11.25 -8.00 1.05
CA ASN A 69 11.97 -8.63 -0.06
C ASN A 69 11.01 -9.35 -1.03
N SER A 70 10.01 -8.62 -1.52
CA SER A 70 8.99 -9.11 -2.46
C SER A 70 8.07 -10.22 -1.93
N LYS A 71 8.15 -10.62 -0.66
CA LYS A 71 7.28 -11.68 -0.09
C LYS A 71 5.80 -11.30 -0.05
N ARG A 72 5.47 -10.01 -0.20
CA ARG A 72 4.09 -9.52 -0.29
C ARG A 72 3.63 -9.26 -1.73
N CYS A 73 4.48 -9.49 -2.73
CA CYS A 73 4.14 -9.22 -4.12
C CYS A 73 2.87 -9.94 -4.55
N LEU A 74 2.02 -9.20 -5.25
CA LEU A 74 0.77 -9.66 -5.84
C LEU A 74 -0.27 -10.15 -4.83
N TYR A 75 -0.01 -10.03 -3.53
CA TYR A 75 -1.01 -10.22 -2.49
C TYR A 75 -1.88 -8.98 -2.33
N TYR A 76 -3.12 -9.23 -1.94
CA TYR A 76 -4.08 -8.18 -1.62
C TYR A 76 -3.98 -7.83 -0.15
N ILE A 77 -3.97 -6.53 0.13
CA ILE A 77 -4.17 -5.97 1.46
C ILE A 77 -5.50 -5.21 1.50
N THR A 78 -6.11 -5.14 2.67
CA THR A 78 -7.25 -4.27 2.91
C THR A 78 -6.76 -3.01 3.60
N ILE A 79 -7.10 -1.85 3.04
CA ILE A 79 -6.71 -0.56 3.59
C ILE A 79 -7.96 0.13 4.13
N HIS A 80 -7.88 0.55 5.38
CA HIS A 80 -8.95 1.22 6.11
C HIS A 80 -8.60 2.69 6.30
N ALA A 81 -9.42 3.61 5.78
CA ALA A 81 -9.23 5.05 5.90
C ALA A 81 -10.58 5.77 5.84
N ASN A 82 -10.77 6.82 6.66
CA ASN A 82 -11.97 7.66 6.65
C ASN A 82 -13.31 6.87 6.72
N GLY A 83 -13.36 5.79 7.50
CA GLY A 83 -14.54 4.91 7.61
C GLY A 83 -14.81 4.03 6.38
N ARG A 84 -13.92 4.03 5.40
CA ARG A 84 -13.98 3.23 4.17
C ARG A 84 -12.93 2.14 4.17
N SER A 85 -13.12 1.15 3.29
CA SER A 85 -12.17 0.05 3.11
C SER A 85 -12.03 -0.29 1.63
N VAL A 86 -10.79 -0.54 1.19
CA VAL A 86 -10.48 -0.93 -0.19
C VAL A 86 -9.50 -2.10 -0.19
N LYS A 87 -9.72 -3.07 -1.08
CA LYS A 87 -8.71 -4.10 -1.37
C LYS A 87 -7.79 -3.59 -2.47
N ALA A 88 -6.49 -3.58 -2.22
CA ALA A 88 -5.48 -3.19 -3.19
C ALA A 88 -4.39 -4.26 -3.30
N LYS A 89 -3.85 -4.43 -4.50
CA LYS A 89 -2.77 -5.38 -4.76
C LYS A 89 -1.42 -4.71 -4.53
N VAL A 90 -0.53 -5.37 -3.80
CA VAL A 90 0.86 -4.93 -3.66
C VAL A 90 1.59 -5.21 -4.96
N VAL A 91 2.11 -4.16 -5.59
CA VAL A 91 2.84 -4.27 -6.87
C VAL A 91 4.26 -3.73 -6.79
N ASP A 92 4.61 -2.95 -5.76
CA ASP A 92 5.89 -2.25 -5.72
C ASP A 92 6.48 -2.09 -4.33
N GLU A 93 7.77 -1.78 -4.31
CA GLU A 93 8.48 -1.25 -3.16
C GLU A 93 8.46 0.29 -3.19
N CYS A 94 8.39 0.92 -2.03
CA CYS A 94 8.53 2.37 -1.86
C CYS A 94 9.85 2.73 -1.18
#